data_AF-A0A403N2V7-F1
#
_entry.id   AF-A0A403N2V7-F1
#
_cell.length_a   1.000
_cell.length_b   1.000
_cell.length_c   1.000
_cell.angle_alpha   90.00
_cell.angle_beta   90.00
_cell.angle_gamma   90.00
#
_symmetry.space_group_name_H-M   'P 1'
#
loop_
_entity.id
_entity.type
_entity.pdbx_description
1 polymer ?
#
loop_
_entity_poly.entity_id
_entity_poly.type
_entity_poly.pdbx_seq_one_letter_code
_entity_poly.pdbx_strand_id
1 'polypeptide(L)'
;MNNKLPEWRKTLNKSVENYQSMRAWYEENPDTPSADQDVDAAAGEIEKLIRQHGVLIVLNLLDEIDELQELRHSCLALRGEIEDVQAQLYEAENRNNADDEELQERRKADSDPVGEFYEDGPLNWYQISDGDRVPAHRRIPLYRHAQPVPVVPEEITDESTEQRLMGRRWAHSFCAGWNACRSAMFRDLSQPVDPQISEYEKIMLQAGNSPVIPDGYVLVPVEPTDEMIVAAMDSDDVTYNESDDTVFYVHHREIYKAMLAAAPQPETNNK
;
A
#
# COMPACT_ATOMS: atom_id res chain seq x y z
N MET A 1 -28.56 30.50 7.20
CA MET A 1 -28.83 31.37 8.38
C MET A 1 -27.50 31.66 9.06
N ASN A 2 -27.23 32.89 9.50
CA ASN A 2 -26.02 33.19 10.28
C ASN A 2 -26.17 32.53 11.66
N ASN A 3 -25.58 31.34 11.84
CA ASN A 3 -25.61 30.62 13.11
C ASN A 3 -24.79 31.40 14.15
N LYS A 4 -25.49 32.13 15.03
CA LYS A 4 -24.89 32.92 16.13
C LYS A 4 -24.69 32.08 17.40
N LEU A 5 -25.00 30.79 17.37
CA LEU A 5 -24.81 29.85 18.47
C LEU A 5 -23.38 29.89 19.05
N PRO A 6 -22.29 29.97 18.24
CA PRO A 6 -20.93 30.06 18.79
C PRO A 6 -20.71 31.33 19.61
N GLU A 7 -21.22 32.48 19.14
CA GLU A 7 -21.09 33.76 19.86
C GLU A 7 -21.89 33.78 21.16
N TRP A 8 -23.13 33.27 21.11
CA TRP A 8 -23.99 33.19 22.29
C TRP A 8 -23.43 32.22 23.34
N ARG A 9 -22.94 31.05 22.93
CA ARG A 9 -22.25 30.10 23.82
C ARG A 9 -21.02 30.73 24.46
N LYS A 10 -20.18 31.40 23.66
CA LYS A 10 -18.98 32.09 24.16
C LYS A 10 -19.33 33.15 25.21
N THR A 11 -20.37 33.93 24.95
CA THR A 11 -20.81 35.02 25.83
C THR A 11 -21.41 34.47 27.14
N LEU A 12 -22.26 33.45 27.05
CA LEU A 12 -22.85 32.79 28.21
C LEU A 12 -21.78 32.12 29.08
N ASN A 13 -20.86 31.35 28.48
CA ASN A 13 -19.76 30.70 29.19
C ASN A 13 -18.89 31.72 29.91
N LYS A 14 -18.58 32.85 29.25
CA LYS A 14 -17.76 33.89 29.88
C LYS A 14 -18.46 34.53 31.10
N SER A 15 -19.78 34.74 31.01
CA SER A 15 -20.57 35.27 32.13
C SER A 15 -20.61 34.27 33.31
N VAL A 16 -20.77 32.97 33.02
CA VAL A 16 -20.74 31.91 34.02
C VAL A 16 -19.37 31.80 34.69
N GLU A 17 -18.27 31.84 33.93
CA GLU A 17 -16.90 31.84 34.47
C GLU A 17 -16.65 33.04 35.39
N ASN A 18 -17.11 34.23 34.99
CA ASN A 18 -16.98 35.45 35.79
C ASN A 18 -17.75 35.31 37.12
N TYR A 19 -18.98 34.80 37.09
CA TYR A 19 -19.78 34.53 38.28
C TYR A 19 -19.10 33.51 39.20
N GLN A 20 -18.59 32.40 38.65
CA GLN A 20 -17.90 31.36 39.42
C GLN A 20 -16.62 31.88 40.06
N SER A 21 -15.82 32.64 39.31
CA SER A 21 -14.56 33.23 39.81
C SER A 21 -14.84 34.22 40.95
N MET A 22 -15.87 35.04 40.79
CA MET A 22 -16.30 36.03 41.78
C MET A 22 -16.84 35.36 43.04
N ARG A 23 -17.69 34.35 42.90
CA ARG A 23 -18.23 33.58 44.03
C ARG A 23 -17.12 32.89 44.82
N ALA A 24 -16.16 32.26 44.13
CA ALA A 24 -15.01 31.63 44.77
C ALA A 24 -14.15 32.64 45.57
N TRP A 25 -13.92 33.83 44.99
CA TRP A 25 -13.18 34.89 45.67
C TRP A 25 -13.89 35.38 46.96
N TYR A 26 -15.21 35.51 46.95
CA TYR A 26 -15.96 35.92 48.15
C TYR A 26 -16.06 34.81 49.21
N GLU A 27 -16.10 33.53 48.82
CA GLU A 27 -16.01 32.40 49.75
C GLU A 27 -14.68 32.43 50.52
N GLU A 28 -13.60 32.94 49.92
CA GLU A 28 -12.30 33.15 50.56
C GLU A 28 -12.20 34.46 51.37
N ASN A 29 -13.10 35.44 51.13
CA ASN A 29 -13.04 36.80 51.70
C ASN A 29 -14.39 37.25 52.30
N PRO A 30 -14.86 36.61 53.40
CA PRO A 30 -16.23 36.77 53.93
C PRO A 30 -16.54 38.15 54.54
N ASP A 31 -15.53 38.93 54.92
CA ASP A 31 -15.72 40.25 55.54
C ASP A 31 -15.97 41.38 54.51
N THR A 32 -16.12 41.05 53.22
CA THR A 32 -16.25 42.03 52.14
C THR A 32 -17.69 42.59 52.06
N PRO A 33 -17.91 43.89 52.27
CA PRO A 33 -19.26 44.46 52.41
C PRO A 33 -20.07 44.60 51.11
N SER A 34 -19.49 44.33 49.93
CA SER A 34 -20.19 44.38 48.62
C SER A 34 -20.48 43.02 48.01
N ALA A 35 -20.05 41.92 48.64
CA ALA A 35 -20.07 40.59 48.06
C ALA A 35 -21.43 40.16 47.50
N ASP A 36 -22.49 40.33 48.31
CA ASP A 36 -23.85 39.93 47.91
C ASP A 36 -24.37 40.74 46.71
N GLN A 37 -24.09 42.04 46.65
CA GLN A 37 -24.53 42.90 45.54
C GLN A 37 -23.81 42.56 44.23
N ASP A 38 -22.51 42.27 44.30
CA ASP A 38 -21.70 41.95 43.14
C ASP A 38 -22.09 40.56 42.55
N VAL A 39 -22.34 39.59 43.44
CA VAL A 39 -22.84 38.25 43.06
C VAL A 39 -24.24 38.32 42.45
N ASP A 40 -25.16 39.10 43.04
CA ASP A 40 -26.51 39.29 42.51
C ASP A 40 -26.49 40.00 41.15
N ALA A 41 -25.60 40.98 40.96
CA ALA A 41 -25.42 41.66 39.67
C ALA A 41 -24.91 40.68 38.59
N ALA A 42 -23.92 39.86 38.92
CA ALA A 42 -23.39 38.84 38.01
C ALA A 42 -24.44 37.76 37.68
N ALA A 43 -25.23 37.32 38.67
CA ALA A 43 -26.34 36.40 38.45
C ALA A 43 -27.41 37.01 37.52
N GLY A 44 -27.72 38.30 37.68
CA GLY A 44 -28.65 39.03 36.82
C GLY A 44 -28.20 39.12 35.37
N GLU A 45 -26.90 39.25 35.10
CA GLU A 45 -26.36 39.22 33.73
C GLU A 45 -26.52 37.85 33.08
N ILE A 46 -26.30 36.75 33.82
CA ILE A 46 -26.56 35.39 33.32
C ILE A 46 -28.05 35.21 33.03
N GLU A 47 -28.92 35.63 33.95
CA GLU A 47 -30.37 35.53 33.78
C GLU A 47 -30.87 36.28 32.54
N LYS A 48 -30.36 37.50 32.31
CA LYS A 48 -30.66 38.29 31.13
C LYS A 48 -30.22 37.59 29.84
N LEU A 49 -29.04 36.99 29.83
CA LEU A 49 -28.53 36.23 28.67
C LEU A 49 -29.37 34.98 28.40
N ILE A 50 -29.78 34.25 29.44
CA ILE A 50 -30.66 33.08 29.31
C ILE A 50 -32.04 33.50 28.77
N ARG A 51 -32.62 34.59 29.26
CA ARG A 51 -33.90 35.10 28.75
C ARG A 51 -33.81 35.54 27.28
N GLN A 52 -32.70 36.16 26.88
CA GLN A 52 -32.52 36.65 25.52
C GLN A 52 -32.19 35.55 24.51
N HIS A 53 -31.36 34.58 24.89
CA HIS A 53 -30.75 33.63 23.95
C HIS A 53 -31.04 32.16 24.26
N GLY A 54 -31.53 31.81 25.45
CA GLY A 54 -31.65 30.42 25.90
C GLY A 54 -32.52 29.55 24.99
N VAL A 55 -33.70 30.05 24.60
CA VAL A 55 -34.59 29.33 23.67
C VAL A 55 -33.94 29.17 22.29
N LEU A 56 -33.26 30.19 21.79
CA LEU A 56 -32.58 30.14 20.49
C LEU A 56 -31.41 29.14 20.52
N ILE A 57 -30.65 29.09 21.61
CA ILE A 57 -29.56 28.13 21.80
C ILE A 57 -30.11 26.70 21.77
N VAL A 58 -31.23 26.43 22.47
CA VAL A 58 -31.86 25.10 22.50
C VAL A 58 -32.40 24.72 21.12
N LEU A 59 -33.08 25.62 20.41
CA LEU A 59 -33.61 25.33 19.07
C LEU A 59 -32.50 25.02 18.06
N ASN A 60 -31.43 25.84 18.00
CA ASN A 60 -30.31 25.55 17.10
C ASN A 60 -29.62 24.22 17.45
N LEU A 61 -29.54 23.87 18.74
CA LEU A 61 -29.01 22.59 19.19
C LEU A 61 -29.85 21.41 18.74
N LEU A 62 -31.18 21.55 18.79
CA LEU A 62 -32.10 20.51 18.32
C LEU A 62 -31.97 20.34 16.81
N ASP A 63 -31.89 21.43 16.04
CA ASP A 63 -31.65 21.39 14.60
C ASP A 63 -30.32 20.68 14.28
N GLU A 64 -29.23 21.02 14.98
CA GLU A 64 -27.92 20.35 14.83
C GLU A 64 -28.00 18.84 15.17
N ILE A 65 -28.76 18.46 16.21
CA ILE A 65 -28.94 17.06 16.58
C ILE A 65 -29.72 16.31 15.50
N ASP A 66 -30.77 16.89 14.96
CA ASP A 66 -31.59 16.27 13.92
C ASP A 66 -30.78 16.06 12.64
N GLU A 67 -30.01 17.07 12.21
CA GLU A 67 -29.08 16.95 11.06
C GLU A 67 -28.04 15.84 11.28
N LEU A 68 -27.45 15.76 12.48
CA LEU A 68 -26.48 14.71 12.82
C LEU A 68 -27.10 13.32 12.86
N GLN A 69 -28.36 13.20 13.30
CA GLN A 69 -29.08 11.93 13.30
C GLN A 69 -29.37 11.46 11.88
N GLU A 70 -29.78 12.37 10.99
CA GLU A 70 -30.01 12.06 9.58
C GLU A 70 -28.71 11.61 8.90
N LEU A 71 -27.60 12.32 9.15
CA LEU A 71 -26.29 11.92 8.65
C LEU A 71 -25.88 10.53 9.15
N ARG A 72 -26.09 10.24 10.44
CA ARG A 72 -25.81 8.91 11.02
C ARG A 72 -26.61 7.82 10.32
N HIS A 73 -27.88 8.04 10.02
CA HIS A 73 -28.72 7.09 9.30
C HIS A 73 -28.19 6.85 7.88
N SER A 74 -27.79 7.91 7.17
CA SER A 74 -27.17 7.79 5.85
C SER A 74 -25.86 7.00 5.88
N CYS A 75 -24.97 7.28 6.85
CA CYS A 75 -23.71 6.53 6.99
C CYS A 75 -23.93 5.05 7.28
N LEU A 76 -24.94 4.71 8.09
CA LEU A 76 -25.26 3.31 8.38
C LEU A 76 -25.81 2.58 7.14
N ALA A 77 -26.61 3.25 6.32
CA ALA A 77 -27.10 2.69 5.05
C ALA A 77 -25.95 2.42 4.07
N LEU A 78 -25.08 3.40 3.85
CA LEU A 78 -23.90 3.25 2.99
C LEU A 78 -22.95 2.16 3.47
N ARG A 79 -22.80 2.01 4.79
CA ARG A 79 -22.01 0.91 5.36
C ARG A 79 -22.59 -0.45 4.98
N GLY A 80 -23.91 -0.62 5.08
CA GLY A 80 -24.58 -1.85 4.66
C GLY A 80 -24.38 -2.14 3.16
N GLU A 81 -24.52 -1.12 2.31
CA GLU A 81 -24.26 -1.27 0.87
C GLU A 81 -22.81 -1.68 0.56
N ILE A 82 -21.84 -1.12 1.28
CA ILE A 82 -20.42 -1.51 1.14
C ILE A 82 -20.21 -2.97 1.55
N GLU A 83 -20.78 -3.39 2.68
CA GLU A 83 -20.68 -4.78 3.16
C GLU A 83 -21.28 -5.77 2.13
N ASP A 84 -22.42 -5.43 1.51
CA ASP A 84 -23.04 -6.23 0.45
C ASP A 84 -22.17 -6.31 -0.82
N VAL A 85 -21.60 -5.18 -1.27
CA VAL A 85 -20.69 -5.15 -2.43
C VAL A 85 -19.42 -5.97 -2.15
N GLN A 86 -18.88 -5.88 -0.93
CA GLN A 86 -17.71 -6.67 -0.53
C GLN A 86 -18.01 -8.18 -0.57
N ALA A 87 -19.19 -8.60 -0.11
CA ALA A 87 -19.62 -10.00 -0.19
C ALA A 87 -19.73 -10.48 -1.65
N GLN A 88 -20.35 -9.66 -2.52
CA GLN A 88 -20.48 -9.98 -3.95
C GLN A 88 -19.12 -10.09 -4.64
N LEU A 89 -18.17 -9.22 -4.30
CA LEU A 89 -16.82 -9.26 -4.85
C LEU A 89 -16.11 -10.55 -4.45
N TYR A 90 -16.18 -10.93 -3.17
CA TYR A 90 -15.59 -12.17 -2.67
C TYR A 90 -16.15 -13.42 -3.37
N GLU A 91 -17.46 -13.47 -3.58
CA GLU A 91 -18.10 -14.56 -4.33
C GLU A 91 -17.71 -14.57 -5.82
N ALA A 92 -17.54 -13.40 -6.43
CA ALA A 92 -17.10 -13.29 -7.81
C ALA A 92 -15.63 -13.72 -7.99
N GLU A 93 -14.74 -13.30 -7.08
CA GLU A 93 -13.32 -13.70 -7.08
C GLU A 93 -13.17 -15.21 -6.94
N ASN A 94 -13.91 -15.83 -6.01
CA ASN A 94 -13.89 -17.28 -5.85
C ASN A 94 -14.40 -18.02 -7.08
N ARG A 95 -15.46 -17.51 -7.74
CA ARG A 95 -15.96 -18.09 -9.00
C ARG A 95 -14.93 -17.96 -10.12
N ASN A 96 -14.31 -16.80 -10.29
CA ASN A 96 -13.29 -16.59 -11.31
C ASN A 96 -12.08 -17.52 -11.10
N ASN A 97 -11.64 -17.69 -9.85
CA ASN A 97 -10.54 -18.62 -9.53
C ASN A 97 -10.91 -20.07 -9.88
N ALA A 98 -12.14 -20.51 -9.57
CA ALA A 98 -12.60 -21.84 -9.92
C ALA A 98 -12.71 -22.03 -11.45
N ASP A 99 -13.22 -21.04 -12.16
CA ASP A 99 -13.30 -21.06 -13.62
C ASP A 99 -11.89 -21.09 -14.27
N ASP A 100 -10.93 -20.35 -13.70
CA ASP A 100 -9.53 -20.36 -14.15
C ASP A 100 -8.83 -21.70 -13.91
N GLU A 101 -9.08 -22.34 -12.77
CA GLU A 101 -8.61 -23.70 -12.46
C GLU A 101 -9.20 -24.73 -13.43
N GLU A 102 -10.51 -24.67 -13.71
CA GLU A 102 -11.15 -25.55 -14.69
C GLU A 102 -10.54 -25.34 -16.09
N LEU A 103 -10.34 -24.09 -16.50
CA LEU A 103 -9.74 -23.74 -17.78
C LEU A 103 -8.28 -24.24 -17.85
N GLN A 104 -7.54 -24.19 -16.75
CA GLN A 104 -6.18 -24.71 -16.67
C GLN A 104 -6.14 -26.23 -16.79
N GLU A 105 -7.02 -26.95 -16.11
CA GLU A 105 -7.11 -28.42 -16.24
C GLU A 105 -7.51 -28.84 -17.66
N ARG A 106 -8.44 -28.12 -18.30
CA ARG A 106 -8.76 -28.34 -19.72
C ARG A 106 -7.56 -28.10 -20.64
N ARG A 107 -6.80 -27.03 -20.43
CA ARG A 107 -5.55 -26.77 -21.17
C ARG A 107 -4.51 -27.88 -20.98
N LYS A 108 -4.39 -28.39 -19.74
CA LYS A 108 -3.47 -29.47 -19.42
C LYS A 108 -3.86 -30.78 -20.12
N ALA A 109 -5.15 -31.12 -20.10
CA ALA A 109 -5.67 -32.29 -20.79
C ALA A 109 -5.46 -32.21 -22.32
N ASP A 110 -5.51 -31.01 -22.90
CA ASP A 110 -5.23 -30.78 -24.33
C ASP A 110 -3.71 -30.67 -24.64
N SER A 111 -2.85 -30.54 -23.63
CA SER A 111 -1.39 -30.46 -23.75
C SER A 111 -0.69 -31.81 -23.79
N ASP A 112 -1.40 -32.92 -23.59
CA ASP A 112 -0.82 -34.26 -23.71
C ASP A 112 -0.76 -34.68 -25.19
N PRO A 113 0.39 -35.16 -25.70
CA PRO A 113 0.50 -35.62 -27.08
C PRO A 113 -0.32 -36.91 -27.27
N VAL A 114 -1.09 -36.96 -28.36
CA VAL A 114 -1.87 -38.13 -28.78
C VAL A 114 -1.00 -39.19 -29.44
N GLY A 115 0.22 -38.83 -29.86
CA GLY A 115 1.24 -39.73 -30.35
C GLY A 115 2.56 -39.01 -30.59
N GLU A 116 3.64 -39.76 -30.79
CA GLU A 116 4.96 -39.21 -31.12
C GLU A 116 5.42 -39.70 -32.51
N PHE A 117 6.07 -38.83 -33.26
CA PHE A 117 6.62 -39.11 -34.59
C PHE A 117 8.11 -38.80 -34.63
N TYR A 118 8.81 -39.27 -35.65
CA TYR A 118 10.15 -38.82 -35.99
C TYR A 118 10.34 -38.74 -37.50
N GLU A 119 11.23 -37.84 -37.92
CA GLU A 119 11.61 -37.68 -39.32
C GLU A 119 12.96 -38.36 -39.59
N ASP A 120 13.02 -39.20 -40.63
CA ASP A 120 14.24 -39.90 -41.09
C ASP A 120 14.56 -39.49 -42.53
N GLY A 121 14.76 -38.18 -42.71
CA GLY A 121 15.01 -37.53 -43.99
C GLY A 121 13.79 -36.82 -44.58
N PRO A 122 13.98 -35.99 -45.63
CA PRO A 122 12.91 -35.14 -46.16
C PRO A 122 11.72 -35.99 -46.59
N LEU A 123 10.54 -35.68 -46.03
CA LEU A 123 9.26 -36.36 -46.32
C LEU A 123 9.13 -37.80 -45.77
N ASN A 124 10.08 -38.28 -44.96
CA ASN A 124 10.02 -39.60 -44.33
C ASN A 124 9.61 -39.49 -42.86
N TRP A 125 8.31 -39.65 -42.59
CA TRP A 125 7.72 -39.49 -41.25
C TRP A 125 7.21 -40.83 -40.74
N TYR A 126 7.62 -41.21 -39.53
CA TYR A 126 7.27 -42.47 -38.89
C TYR A 126 6.67 -42.23 -37.50
N GLN A 127 5.64 -42.99 -37.14
CA GLN A 127 5.07 -42.99 -35.80
C GLN A 127 5.92 -43.87 -34.88
N ILE A 128 6.24 -43.37 -33.68
CA ILE A 128 7.01 -44.11 -32.67
C ILE A 128 6.11 -45.16 -32.02
N SER A 129 6.58 -46.41 -31.98
CA SER A 129 5.95 -47.53 -31.28
C SER A 129 6.76 -47.95 -30.05
N ASP A 130 6.19 -48.75 -29.13
CA ASP A 130 6.80 -49.17 -27.85
C ASP A 130 8.15 -49.92 -27.97
N GLY A 131 8.57 -50.31 -29.18
CA GLY A 131 9.86 -50.95 -29.45
C GLY A 131 10.95 -50.03 -30.02
N ASP A 132 10.61 -48.79 -30.39
CA ASP A 132 11.51 -47.90 -31.14
C ASP A 132 12.45 -47.12 -30.22
N ARG A 133 13.75 -47.11 -30.55
CA ARG A 133 14.77 -46.38 -29.79
C ARG A 133 15.11 -45.05 -30.47
N VAL A 134 14.15 -44.12 -30.45
CA VAL A 134 14.33 -42.76 -30.97
C VAL A 134 14.79 -41.82 -29.84
N PRO A 135 15.92 -41.10 -29.99
CA PRO A 135 16.36 -40.08 -29.04
C PRO A 135 15.35 -38.93 -28.89
N ALA A 136 15.19 -38.38 -27.68
CA ALA A 136 14.18 -37.36 -27.38
C ALA A 136 14.20 -36.14 -28.32
N HIS A 137 15.39 -35.67 -28.73
CA HIS A 137 15.53 -34.52 -29.64
C HIS A 137 15.02 -34.76 -31.08
N ARG A 138 14.70 -36.01 -31.44
CA ARG A 138 14.12 -36.37 -32.74
C ARG A 138 12.63 -36.68 -32.68
N ARG A 139 12.05 -36.68 -31.47
CA ARG A 139 10.64 -36.97 -31.26
C ARG A 139 9.84 -35.69 -31.47
N ILE A 140 8.79 -35.80 -32.27
CA ILE A 140 7.88 -34.72 -32.61
C ILE A 140 6.50 -35.11 -32.05
N PRO A 141 6.02 -34.44 -30.99
CA PRO A 141 4.72 -34.72 -30.41
C PRO A 141 3.57 -34.27 -31.34
N LEU A 142 2.57 -35.13 -31.52
CA LEU A 142 1.33 -34.81 -32.22
C LEU A 142 0.22 -34.55 -31.19
N TYR A 143 -0.30 -33.34 -31.17
CA TYR A 143 -1.38 -32.95 -30.26
C TYR A 143 -2.76 -33.06 -30.94
N ARG A 144 -3.81 -33.28 -30.14
CA ARG A 144 -5.20 -33.42 -30.63
C ARG A 144 -5.71 -32.14 -31.30
N HIS A 145 -5.28 -31.01 -30.78
CA HIS A 145 -5.64 -29.67 -31.24
C HIS A 145 -4.36 -28.88 -31.52
N ALA A 146 -4.44 -27.90 -32.41
CA ALA A 146 -3.35 -26.94 -32.57
C ALA A 146 -3.12 -26.27 -31.21
N GLN A 147 -1.91 -26.37 -30.67
CA GLN A 147 -1.59 -25.72 -29.40
C GLN A 147 -1.90 -24.22 -29.54
N PRO A 148 -2.59 -23.60 -28.58
CA PRO A 148 -2.86 -22.17 -28.64
C PRO A 148 -1.52 -21.48 -28.83
N VAL A 149 -1.34 -20.82 -29.98
CA VAL A 149 -0.16 -20.01 -30.25
C VAL A 149 -0.08 -19.03 -29.08
N PRO A 150 1.03 -18.97 -28.35
CA PRO A 150 1.18 -18.03 -27.24
C PRO A 150 0.88 -16.63 -27.76
N VAL A 151 -0.30 -16.13 -27.37
CA VAL A 151 -0.85 -14.87 -27.87
C VAL A 151 -0.06 -13.78 -27.18
N VAL A 152 0.97 -13.28 -27.86
CA VAL A 152 1.68 -12.12 -27.37
C VAL A 152 0.72 -10.94 -27.46
N PRO A 153 0.43 -10.24 -26.34
CA PRO A 153 -0.50 -9.12 -26.35
C PRO A 153 -0.08 -8.03 -27.35
N GLU A 154 -1.06 -7.25 -27.82
CA GLU A 154 -0.79 -6.14 -28.74
C GLU A 154 0.09 -5.06 -28.09
N GLU A 155 0.87 -4.37 -28.93
CA GLU A 155 1.70 -3.25 -28.50
C GLU A 155 0.82 -2.07 -28.11
N ILE A 156 1.13 -1.43 -26.98
CA ILE A 156 0.40 -0.24 -26.53
C ILE A 156 1.26 1.00 -26.74
N THR A 157 0.60 2.12 -27.05
CA THR A 157 1.23 3.43 -27.26
C THR A 157 0.85 4.37 -26.12
N ASP A 158 1.66 5.40 -25.90
CA ASP A 158 1.40 6.42 -24.86
C ASP A 158 0.01 7.05 -25.05
N GLU A 159 -0.38 7.33 -26.29
CA GLU A 159 -1.68 7.94 -26.63
C GLU A 159 -2.88 7.02 -26.31
N SER A 160 -2.78 5.72 -26.58
CA SER A 160 -3.86 4.77 -26.24
C SER A 160 -3.95 4.49 -24.73
N THR A 161 -2.83 4.64 -24.03
CA THR A 161 -2.71 4.41 -22.59
C THR A 161 -3.22 5.60 -21.78
N GLU A 162 -3.00 6.82 -22.26
CA GLU A 162 -3.58 8.05 -21.70
C GLU A 162 -5.12 8.03 -21.71
N GLN A 163 -5.71 7.49 -22.78
CA GLN A 163 -7.16 7.36 -22.94
C GLN A 163 -7.78 6.30 -21.99
N ARG A 164 -6.99 5.30 -21.58
CA ARG A 164 -7.47 4.11 -20.86
C ARG A 164 -7.24 4.17 -19.35
N LEU A 165 -6.20 4.88 -18.89
CA LEU A 165 -5.77 4.92 -17.47
C LEU A 165 -6.03 6.26 -16.77
N MET A 166 -6.88 7.14 -17.33
CA MET A 166 -7.26 8.43 -16.73
C MET A 166 -6.08 9.29 -16.25
N GLY A 167 -5.02 9.45 -17.06
CA GLY A 167 -4.02 10.50 -16.80
C GLY A 167 -2.60 10.26 -17.35
N ARG A 168 -2.00 11.34 -17.88
CA ARG A 168 -0.65 11.37 -18.49
C ARG A 168 0.51 11.00 -17.58
N ARG A 169 0.33 11.07 -16.25
CA ARG A 169 1.44 10.98 -15.28
C ARG A 169 2.12 9.59 -15.30
N TRP A 170 1.39 8.53 -15.63
CA TRP A 170 1.88 7.15 -15.55
C TRP A 170 1.81 6.38 -16.88
N ALA A 171 1.31 7.00 -17.95
CA ALA A 171 1.12 6.35 -19.24
C ALA A 171 2.45 5.87 -19.84
N HIS A 172 3.47 6.73 -19.83
CA HIS A 172 4.77 6.42 -20.41
C HIS A 172 5.52 5.27 -19.71
N SER A 173 5.53 5.25 -18.37
CA SER A 173 6.18 4.17 -17.60
C SER A 173 5.45 2.85 -17.72
N PHE A 174 4.10 2.88 -17.79
CA PHE A 174 3.30 1.69 -18.02
C PHE A 174 3.50 1.11 -19.44
N CYS A 175 3.49 1.95 -20.49
CA CYS A 175 3.81 1.55 -21.86
C CYS A 175 5.18 0.88 -21.96
N ALA A 176 6.20 1.50 -21.36
CA ALA A 176 7.55 0.96 -21.36
C ALA A 176 7.63 -0.42 -20.69
N GLY A 177 6.99 -0.58 -19.52
CA GLY A 177 6.95 -1.86 -18.80
C GLY A 177 6.17 -2.95 -19.56
N TRP A 178 5.01 -2.60 -20.12
CA TRP A 178 4.18 -3.51 -20.92
C TRP A 178 4.92 -4.00 -22.17
N ASN A 179 5.50 -3.09 -22.95
CA ASN A 179 6.19 -3.43 -24.18
C ASN A 179 7.50 -4.21 -23.90
N ALA A 180 8.18 -3.95 -22.77
CA ALA A 180 9.32 -4.75 -22.33
C ALA A 180 8.91 -6.21 -22.01
N CYS A 181 7.82 -6.42 -21.27
CA CYS A 181 7.29 -7.76 -20.99
C CYS A 181 6.85 -8.48 -22.27
N ARG A 182 6.17 -7.76 -23.17
CA ARG A 182 5.78 -8.26 -24.49
C ARG A 182 6.99 -8.69 -25.33
N SER A 183 8.05 -7.88 -25.37
CA SER A 183 9.29 -8.23 -26.08
C SER A 183 10.01 -9.44 -25.49
N ALA A 184 9.95 -9.62 -24.17
CA ALA A 184 10.48 -10.82 -23.52
C ALA A 184 9.70 -12.08 -23.94
N MET A 185 8.37 -12.00 -23.99
CA MET A 185 7.52 -13.09 -24.49
C MET A 185 7.83 -13.46 -25.95
N PHE A 186 8.14 -12.50 -26.82
CA PHE A 186 8.56 -12.80 -28.21
C PHE A 186 9.93 -13.48 -28.32
N ARG A 187 10.87 -13.19 -27.41
CA ARG A 187 12.20 -13.83 -27.39
C ARG A 187 12.10 -15.32 -27.07
N ASP A 188 11.20 -15.70 -26.18
CA ASP A 188 10.97 -17.09 -25.79
C ASP A 188 10.37 -17.94 -26.92
N LEU A 189 9.74 -17.29 -27.91
CA LEU A 189 9.04 -17.95 -29.03
C LEU A 189 9.85 -18.05 -30.32
N SER A 190 11.02 -17.40 -30.41
CA SER A 190 11.74 -17.21 -31.67
C SER A 190 12.99 -18.07 -31.88
N GLN A 191 13.31 -19.06 -31.04
CA GLN A 191 14.48 -19.93 -31.32
C GLN A 191 14.28 -21.42 -31.01
N PRO A 192 14.69 -22.33 -31.92
CA PRO A 192 15.17 -23.64 -31.51
C PRO A 192 16.56 -23.47 -30.87
N VAL A 193 16.84 -24.24 -29.81
CA VAL A 193 18.03 -24.17 -28.96
C VAL A 193 19.34 -24.05 -29.78
N ASP A 194 19.94 -22.85 -29.79
CA ASP A 194 21.18 -22.47 -30.48
C ASP A 194 22.40 -22.71 -29.53
N PRO A 195 23.62 -23.05 -30.01
CA PRO A 195 24.81 -23.29 -29.17
C PRO A 195 25.22 -22.14 -28.24
N GLN A 196 24.70 -20.94 -28.50
CA GLN A 196 24.81 -19.78 -27.61
C GLN A 196 24.15 -20.02 -26.25
N ILE A 197 23.12 -20.89 -26.14
CA ILE A 197 22.53 -21.26 -24.85
C ILE A 197 23.52 -22.09 -24.01
N SER A 198 24.38 -22.92 -24.61
CA SER A 198 25.40 -23.65 -23.82
C SER A 198 26.49 -22.72 -23.29
N GLU A 199 26.78 -21.65 -24.03
CA GLU A 199 27.74 -20.61 -23.63
C GLU A 199 27.11 -19.67 -22.61
N TYR A 200 25.82 -19.36 -22.77
CA TYR A 200 25.00 -18.62 -21.81
C TYR A 200 24.76 -19.42 -20.53
N GLU A 201 24.53 -20.73 -20.59
CA GLU A 201 24.44 -21.62 -19.43
C GLU A 201 25.78 -21.71 -18.70
N LYS A 202 26.91 -21.75 -19.43
CA LYS A 202 28.25 -21.64 -18.83
C LYS A 202 28.46 -20.30 -18.14
N ILE A 203 28.03 -19.19 -18.76
CA ILE A 203 28.11 -17.84 -18.21
C ILE A 203 27.16 -17.69 -17.01
N MET A 204 25.95 -18.26 -17.06
CA MET A 204 24.96 -18.24 -15.98
C MET A 204 25.32 -19.17 -14.82
N LEU A 205 26.00 -20.30 -15.08
CA LEU A 205 26.63 -21.14 -14.05
C LEU A 205 27.83 -20.43 -13.39
N GLN A 206 28.53 -19.57 -14.14
CA GLN A 206 29.54 -18.65 -13.57
C GLN A 206 28.92 -17.48 -12.80
N ALA A 207 27.74 -16.99 -13.22
CA ALA A 207 26.97 -15.94 -12.58
C ALA A 207 26.08 -16.45 -11.42
N GLY A 208 26.07 -17.75 -11.17
CA GLY A 208 25.40 -18.39 -10.02
C GLY A 208 26.04 -18.08 -8.67
N ASN A 209 27.10 -17.27 -8.64
CA ASN A 209 27.67 -16.74 -7.40
C ASN A 209 27.20 -15.29 -7.18
N SER A 210 26.01 -15.16 -6.59
CA SER A 210 25.49 -13.98 -5.88
C SER A 210 25.38 -12.68 -6.71
N PRO A 211 24.29 -11.90 -6.60
CA PRO A 211 24.21 -10.61 -7.27
C PRO A 211 25.42 -9.75 -6.88
N VAL A 212 26.19 -9.33 -7.89
CA VAL A 212 27.32 -8.41 -7.71
C VAL A 212 26.74 -7.12 -7.13
N ILE A 213 27.06 -6.84 -5.87
CA ILE A 213 26.69 -5.59 -5.21
C ILE A 213 27.40 -4.46 -5.96
N PRO A 214 26.69 -3.46 -6.52
CA PRO A 214 27.33 -2.36 -7.23
C PRO A 214 28.31 -1.59 -6.31
N ASP A 215 29.39 -1.05 -6.90
CA ASP A 215 30.36 -0.24 -6.15
C ASP A 215 29.65 0.90 -5.38
N GLY A 216 29.91 0.97 -4.07
CA GLY A 216 29.27 1.94 -3.16
C GLY A 216 28.01 1.44 -2.46
N TYR A 217 27.56 0.21 -2.73
CA TYR A 217 26.46 -0.45 -2.01
C TYR A 217 27.00 -1.57 -1.09
N VAL A 218 26.26 -1.88 -0.03
CA VAL A 218 26.57 -2.97 0.91
C VAL A 218 25.30 -3.77 1.19
N LEU A 219 25.42 -5.10 1.29
CA LEU A 219 24.30 -5.95 1.70
C LEU A 219 24.09 -5.80 3.20
N VAL A 220 22.85 -5.49 3.58
CA VAL A 220 22.41 -5.44 4.97
C VAL A 220 21.11 -6.22 5.13
N PRO A 221 20.86 -6.81 6.31
CA PRO A 221 19.57 -7.39 6.62
C PRO A 221 18.43 -6.42 6.36
N VAL A 222 17.30 -6.94 5.86
CA VAL A 222 16.09 -6.15 5.62
C VAL A 222 15.54 -5.57 6.94
N GLU A 223 15.66 -6.33 8.02
CA GLU A 223 15.36 -5.89 9.39
C GLU A 223 16.66 -5.76 10.18
N PRO A 224 16.91 -4.65 10.90
CA PRO A 224 18.12 -4.47 11.67
C PRO A 224 18.24 -5.51 12.79
N THR A 225 19.41 -6.10 12.96
CA THR A 225 19.67 -7.06 14.04
C THR A 225 19.81 -6.35 15.39
N ASP A 226 19.74 -7.10 16.49
CA ASP A 226 19.92 -6.56 17.83
C ASP A 226 21.27 -5.83 17.98
N GLU A 227 22.35 -6.36 17.38
CA GLU A 227 23.67 -5.72 17.40
C GLU A 227 23.68 -4.39 16.62
N MET A 228 22.96 -4.30 15.51
CA MET A 228 22.81 -3.06 14.75
C MET A 228 22.03 -2.02 15.57
N ILE A 229 20.99 -2.45 16.29
CA ILE A 229 20.18 -1.57 17.15
C ILE A 229 21.02 -1.09 18.35
N VAL A 230 21.78 -1.97 18.99
CA VAL A 230 22.69 -1.60 20.09
C VAL A 230 23.75 -0.61 19.59
N ALA A 231 24.35 -0.84 18.42
CA ALA A 231 25.33 0.07 17.85
C ALA A 231 24.75 1.45 17.51
N ALA A 232 23.47 1.53 17.10
CA ALA A 232 22.77 2.79 16.93
C ALA A 232 22.61 3.54 18.26
N MET A 233 22.22 2.83 19.32
CA MET A 233 22.00 3.40 20.65
C MET A 233 23.30 3.89 21.32
N ASP A 234 24.42 3.22 21.06
CA ASP A 234 25.74 3.56 21.62
C ASP A 234 26.53 4.55 20.73
N SER A 235 25.93 5.06 19.65
CA SER A 235 26.60 6.00 18.75
C SER A 235 26.69 7.41 19.36
N ASP A 236 27.76 8.13 19.06
CA ASP A 236 27.92 9.55 19.45
C ASP A 236 27.18 10.44 18.44
N ASP A 237 25.84 10.39 18.52
CA ASP A 237 24.92 10.98 17.55
C ASP A 237 24.23 12.23 18.05
N VAL A 238 24.42 12.65 19.31
CA VAL A 238 23.74 13.83 19.86
C VAL A 238 24.73 14.91 20.23
N THR A 239 24.58 16.09 19.63
CA THR A 239 25.31 17.30 20.05
C THR A 239 24.35 18.31 20.66
N TYR A 240 24.74 18.88 21.79
CA TYR A 240 23.98 19.91 22.50
C TYR A 240 24.41 21.31 22.02
N ASN A 241 23.46 22.24 21.96
CA ASN A 241 23.76 23.62 21.62
C ASN A 241 24.42 24.33 22.81
N GLU A 242 25.65 24.85 22.62
CA GLU A 242 26.40 25.53 23.69
C GLU A 242 25.72 26.80 24.25
N SER A 243 24.75 27.37 23.52
CA SER A 243 24.03 28.59 23.91
C SER A 243 22.62 28.32 24.47
N ASP A 244 22.07 27.12 24.27
CA ASP A 244 20.72 26.75 24.68
C ASP A 244 20.63 25.25 24.98
N ASP A 245 20.76 24.91 26.27
CA ASP A 245 20.76 23.53 26.79
C ASP A 245 19.42 22.80 26.57
N THR A 246 18.38 23.47 26.05
CA THR A 246 17.11 22.83 25.69
C THR A 246 17.10 22.31 24.25
N VAL A 247 18.11 22.64 23.44
CA VAL A 247 18.21 22.27 22.03
C VAL A 247 19.34 21.26 21.82
N PHE A 248 18.99 20.10 21.27
CA PHE A 248 19.95 19.08 20.85
C PHE A 248 19.73 18.71 19.38
N TYR A 249 20.81 18.30 18.72
CA TYR A 249 20.81 17.87 17.32
C TYR A 249 21.18 16.40 17.25
N VAL A 250 20.37 15.62 16.53
CA VAL A 250 20.61 14.20 16.28
C VAL A 250 21.26 14.03 14.90
N HIS A 251 22.43 13.42 14.88
CA HIS A 251 23.24 13.13 13.70
C HIS A 251 22.89 11.76 13.13
N HIS A 252 21.73 11.67 12.48
CA HIS A 252 21.23 10.42 11.88
C HIS A 252 22.23 9.71 10.96
N ARG A 253 23.18 10.45 10.36
CA ARG A 253 24.25 9.87 9.55
C ARG A 253 25.23 9.04 10.36
N GLU A 254 25.56 9.46 11.59
CA GLU A 254 26.47 8.72 12.46
C GLU A 254 25.79 7.46 13.01
N ILE A 255 24.50 7.56 13.35
CA ILE A 255 23.66 6.39 13.69
C ILE A 255 23.68 5.36 12.55
N TYR A 256 23.40 5.80 11.32
CA TYR A 256 23.35 4.92 10.15
C TYR A 256 24.72 4.26 9.87
N LYS A 257 25.82 5.00 10.01
CA LYS A 257 27.17 4.42 9.88
C LYS A 257 27.45 3.37 10.95
N ALA A 258 27.05 3.61 12.20
CA ALA A 258 27.22 2.65 13.29
C ALA A 258 26.44 1.35 13.02
N MET A 259 25.19 1.47 12.56
CA MET A 259 24.38 0.32 12.15
C MET A 259 25.02 -0.47 11.00
N LEU A 260 25.52 0.23 9.96
CA LEU A 260 26.19 -0.44 8.84
C LEU A 260 27.49 -1.14 9.26
N ALA A 261 28.23 -0.57 10.22
CA ALA A 261 29.45 -1.18 10.74
C ALA A 261 29.18 -2.45 11.56
N ALA A 262 28.03 -2.50 12.25
CA ALA A 262 27.57 -3.67 13.00
C ALA A 262 26.79 -4.68 12.17
N ALA A 263 26.47 -4.36 10.90
CA ALA A 263 25.71 -5.25 10.04
C ALA A 263 26.48 -6.55 9.73
N PRO A 264 25.83 -7.72 9.81
CA PRO A 264 26.47 -8.99 9.52
C PRO A 264 26.89 -9.03 8.04
N GLN A 265 28.18 -9.29 7.80
CA GLN A 265 28.70 -9.47 6.44
C GLN A 265 28.48 -10.92 5.98
N PRO A 266 28.08 -11.15 4.72
CA PRO A 266 27.96 -12.50 4.19
C PRO A 266 29.33 -13.20 4.22
N GLU A 267 29.39 -14.42 4.76
CA GLU A 267 30.62 -15.21 4.79
C GLU A 267 31.11 -15.43 3.36
N THR A 268 32.29 -14.90 3.05
CA THR A 268 32.97 -15.17 1.78
C THR A 268 33.45 -16.61 1.78
N ASN A 269 32.57 -17.52 1.35
CA ASN A 269 32.93 -18.90 1.04
C ASN A 269 33.88 -18.90 -0.16
N ASN A 270 35.18 -18.76 0.12
CA ASN A 270 36.25 -19.01 -0.84
C ASN A 270 36.26 -20.50 -1.19
N LYS A 271 35.70 -20.85 -2.33
CA LYS A 271 35.99 -22.09 -3.08
C LYS A 271 36.28 -21.75 -4.53
#